data_AF-A0A6V7JJ82-F1
#
_entry.id   AF-A0A6V7JJ82-F1
#
_cell.length_a   1.000
_cell.length_b   1.000
_cell.length_c   1.000
_cell.angle_alpha   90.00
_cell.angle_beta   90.00
_cell.angle_gamma   90.00
#
_symmetry.space_group_name_H-M   'P 1'
#
loop_
_entity.id
_entity.type
_entity.pdbx_description
1 polymer ?
#
loop_
_entity_poly.entity_id
_entity_poly.type
_entity_poly.pdbx_seq_one_letter_code
_entity_poly.pdbx_strand_id
1 'polypeptide(L)' 'MNGNAKPLRRRVPADVAESITLMSLLLPGTPILRLNDTQSRYNAFAKLADERNKESFLFGDFDAKVINGTGVFAYT' A
#
# COMPACT_ATOMS: atom_id res chain seq x y z
N MET A 1 15.26 -8.32 -21.10
CA MET A 1 14.62 -8.57 -19.78
C MET A 1 14.13 -7.24 -19.21
N ASN A 2 12.88 -7.18 -18.75
CA ASN A 2 12.02 -6.00 -18.56
C ASN A 2 12.62 -4.85 -17.71
N GLY A 3 13.32 -3.91 -18.36
CA GLY A 3 14.21 -2.95 -17.69
C GLY A 3 13.68 -1.53 -17.48
N ASN A 4 12.39 -1.23 -17.61
CA ASN A 4 11.87 0.12 -17.37
C ASN A 4 10.42 0.13 -16.86
N ALA A 5 10.16 -0.56 -15.74
CA ALA A 5 8.90 -0.38 -15.04
C ALA A 5 8.79 1.07 -14.53
N LYS A 6 7.97 1.88 -15.20
CA LYS A 6 7.68 3.27 -14.85
C LYS A 6 7.27 3.35 -13.37
N PRO A 7 7.81 4.30 -12.58
CA PRO A 7 7.43 4.50 -11.19
C PRO A 7 5.92 4.61 -11.02
N LEU A 8 5.38 4.22 -9.86
CA LEU A 8 3.93 4.21 -9.61
C LEU A 8 3.30 5.59 -9.85
N ARG A 9 3.96 6.66 -9.38
CA ARG A 9 3.57 8.06 -9.62
C ARG A 9 3.54 8.50 -11.08
N ARG A 10 4.16 7.74 -12.00
CA ARG A 10 4.08 7.98 -13.47
C ARG A 10 3.00 7.15 -14.15
N ARG A 11 2.32 6.28 -13.41
CA ARG A 11 1.27 5.37 -13.92
C ARG A 11 -0.11 5.76 -13.42
N VAL A 12 -0.20 6.41 -12.27
CA VAL A 12 -1.44 6.91 -11.66
C VAL A 12 -1.22 8.31 -11.08
N PRO A 13 -2.29 9.08 -10.81
CA PRO A 13 -2.21 10.34 -10.08
C PRO A 13 -1.45 10.20 -8.75
N ALA A 14 -0.82 11.29 -8.30
CA ALA A 14 0.10 11.25 -7.16
C ALA A 14 -0.59 10.82 -5.84
N ASP A 15 -1.79 11.32 -5.60
CA ASP A 15 -2.67 10.96 -4.48
C ASP A 15 -3.07 9.47 -4.50
N VAL A 16 -3.35 8.92 -5.69
CA VAL A 16 -3.64 7.51 -5.87
C VAL A 16 -2.39 6.65 -5.64
N ALA A 17 -1.24 7.07 -6.15
CA ALA A 17 0.03 6.37 -5.91
C ALA A 17 0.36 6.32 -4.41
N GLU A 18 0.19 7.42 -3.70
CA GLU A 18 0.39 7.50 -2.25
C GLU A 18 -0.56 6.56 -1.49
N SER A 19 -1.83 6.57 -1.86
CA SER A 19 -2.84 5.71 -1.24
C SER A 19 -2.52 4.23 -1.45
N ILE A 20 -2.08 3.84 -2.67
CA ILE A 20 -1.66 2.47 -2.97
C ILE A 20 -0.40 2.09 -2.18
N THR A 21 0.59 2.99 -2.09
CA THR A 21 1.81 2.73 -1.32
C THR A 21 1.49 2.47 0.16
N LEU A 22 0.65 3.30 0.79
CA LEU A 22 0.26 3.11 2.18
C LEU A 22 -0.62 1.86 2.36
N MET A 23 -1.57 1.64 1.46
CA MET A 23 -2.45 0.46 1.48
C MET A 23 -1.65 -0.84 1.39
N SER A 24 -0.55 -0.87 0.63
CA SER A 24 0.28 -2.08 0.51
C SER A 24 0.87 -2.57 1.83
N LEU A 25 1.04 -1.70 2.83
CA LEU A 25 1.46 -2.06 4.18
C LEU A 25 0.35 -2.71 5.02
N LEU A 26 -0.88 -2.74 4.52
CA LEU A 26 -2.05 -3.21 5.24
C LEU A 26 -2.64 -4.49 4.62
N LEU A 27 -2.17 -4.85 3.43
CA LEU A 27 -2.54 -6.08 2.74
C LEU A 27 -1.75 -7.28 3.28
N PRO A 28 -2.26 -8.52 3.15
CA PRO A 28 -1.53 -9.72 3.51
C PRO A 28 -0.29 -9.92 2.61
N GLY A 29 0.78 -10.47 3.18
CA GLY A 29 2.03 -10.78 2.48
C GLY A 29 3.20 -9.82 2.78
N THR A 30 4.29 -9.88 2.01
CA THR A 30 5.45 -8.98 2.22
C THR A 30 5.44 -7.85 1.20
N PRO A 31 5.23 -6.58 1.60
CA PRO A 31 5.23 -5.46 0.67
C PRO A 31 6.64 -5.19 0.14
N ILE A 32 6.77 -5.13 -1.18
CA ILE A 32 8.03 -4.79 -1.88
C ILE A 32 7.87 -3.41 -2.52
N LEU A 33 8.59 -2.42 -1.99
CA LEU A 33 8.45 -1.02 -2.37
C LEU A 33 9.79 -0.42 -2.77
N ARG A 34 9.75 0.60 -3.64
CA ARG A 34 10.92 1.41 -3.97
C ARG A 34 11.05 2.52 -2.92
N LEU A 35 12.27 2.80 -2.50
CA LEU A 35 12.57 3.87 -1.52
C LEU A 35 11.95 5.22 -1.90
N ASN A 36 11.97 5.60 -3.19
CA ASN A 36 11.41 6.89 -3.62
C ASN A 36 9.88 6.98 -3.48
N ASP A 37 9.18 5.85 -3.50
CA ASP A 37 7.72 5.82 -3.38
C ASP A 37 7.25 6.10 -1.93
N THR A 38 8.10 5.84 -0.93
CA THR A 38 7.77 6.00 0.50
C THR A 38 8.03 7.41 1.05
N GLN A 39 8.82 8.23 0.36
CA GLN A 39 9.29 9.51 0.89
C GLN A 39 8.22 10.59 1.00
N SER A 40 7.21 10.64 0.12
CA SER A 40 6.25 11.76 0.11
C SER A 40 5.33 11.79 1.33
N ARG A 41 5.08 10.62 1.94
CA ARG A 41 4.27 10.46 3.15
C ARG A 41 5.04 9.73 4.24
N TYR A 42 6.33 10.08 4.40
CA TYR A 42 7.26 9.38 5.29
C TYR A 42 6.69 9.10 6.69
N ASN A 43 6.09 10.10 7.36
CA ASN A 43 5.55 9.93 8.70
C ASN A 43 4.40 8.90 8.76
N ALA A 44 3.49 8.93 7.77
CA ALA A 44 2.39 7.97 7.70
C ALA A 44 2.92 6.57 7.35
N PHE A 45 3.87 6.49 6.41
CA PHE A 45 4.54 5.25 6.05
C PHE A 45 5.24 4.62 7.26
N ALA A 46 6.04 5.40 8.00
CA ALA A 46 6.79 4.93 9.16
C ALA A 46 5.85 4.41 10.26
N LYS A 47 4.74 5.14 10.53
CA LYS A 47 3.73 4.69 11.48
C LYS A 47 3.07 3.38 11.06
N LEU A 48 2.68 3.25 9.79
CA LEU A 48 2.07 2.01 9.28
C LEU A 48 3.07 0.85 9.25
N ALA A 49 4.34 1.12 8.96
CA ALA A 49 5.39 0.11 8.95
C ALA A 49 5.66 -0.43 10.37
N ASP A 50 5.59 0.42 11.39
CA ASP A 50 5.68 0.01 12.80
C ASP A 50 4.47 -0.85 13.21
N GLU A 51 3.26 -0.36 12.91
CA GLU A 51 2.00 -1.06 13.15
C GLU A 51 1.92 -2.42 12.45
N ARG A 52 2.52 -2.57 11.28
CA ARG A 52 2.56 -3.82 10.52
C ARG A 52 3.26 -4.97 11.26
N ASN A 53 4.09 -4.69 12.27
CA ASN A 53 4.72 -5.73 13.09
C ASN A 53 3.74 -6.40 14.07
N LYS A 54 2.48 -5.93 14.15
CA LYS A 54 1.44 -6.58 14.97
C LYS A 54 0.97 -7.88 14.33
N GLU A 55 0.63 -8.84 15.18
CA GLU A 55 0.21 -10.19 14.78
C GLU A 55 -0.96 -10.18 13.78
N SER A 56 -1.93 -9.28 13.97
CA SER A 56 -3.07 -9.12 13.06
C SER A 56 -2.68 -8.79 11.62
N PHE A 57 -1.57 -8.06 11.40
CA PHE A 57 -1.10 -7.72 10.05
C PHE A 57 -0.12 -8.73 9.47
N LEU A 58 0.56 -9.50 10.32
CA LEU A 58 1.51 -10.54 9.89
C LEU A 58 0.82 -11.85 9.54
N PHE A 59 -0.18 -12.25 10.36
CA PHE A 59 -0.79 -13.58 10.32
C PHE A 59 -2.31 -13.57 10.50
N GLY A 60 -2.94 -12.40 10.57
CA GLY A 60 -4.39 -12.29 10.70
C GLY A 60 -5.13 -12.72 9.44
N ASP A 61 -6.39 -13.11 9.64
CA ASP A 61 -7.32 -13.31 8.54
C ASP A 61 -7.59 -11.97 7.83
N PHE A 62 -7.82 -12.04 6.52
CA PHE A 62 -8.05 -10.86 5.69
C PHE A 62 -9.34 -11.04 4.90
N ASP A 63 -10.33 -10.19 5.15
CA ASP A 63 -11.55 -10.10 4.35
C ASP A 63 -11.58 -8.76 3.63
N ALA A 64 -11.71 -8.78 2.30
CA ALA A 64 -11.75 -7.57 1.49
C ALA A 64 -13.06 -7.47 0.70
N LYS A 65 -13.58 -6.24 0.63
CA LYS A 65 -14.80 -5.92 -0.11
C LYS A 65 -14.56 -4.66 -0.95
N VAL A 66 -15.01 -4.72 -2.20
CA VAL A 66 -15.13 -3.54 -3.06
C VAL A 66 -16.56 -3.02 -2.92
N ILE A 67 -16.72 -1.79 -2.44
CA ILE A 67 -18.04 -1.19 -2.27
C ILE A 67 -18.52 -0.71 -3.65
N ASN A 68 -19.56 -1.35 -4.18
CA ASN A 68 -20.01 -1.24 -5.57
C ASN A 68 -20.16 0.22 -6.06
N GLY A 69 -19.37 0.60 -7.06
CA GLY A 69 -19.52 1.83 -7.85
C GLY A 69 -18.72 3.05 -7.36
N THR A 70 -18.13 3.02 -6.16
CA THR A 70 -17.46 4.21 -5.56
C THR A 70 -15.93 4.15 -5.59
N GLY A 71 -15.34 3.04 -6.06
CA GLY A 71 -13.88 2.85 -6.06
C GLY A 71 -13.27 2.68 -4.67
N VAL A 72 -14.10 2.41 -3.65
CA VAL A 72 -13.65 2.21 -2.26
C VAL A 72 -13.29 0.75 -2.03
N PHE A 73 -12.04 0.53 -1.63
CA PHE A 73 -11.53 -0.75 -1.18
C PHE A 73 -11.53 -0.78 0.36
N ALA A 74 -12.33 -1.68 0.93
CA ALA A 74 -12.43 -1.88 2.38
C ALA A 74 -11.94 -3.27 2.75
N TYR A 75 -11.29 -3.40 3.91
CA TYR A 75 -10.83 -4.67 4.44
C TYR A 75 -10.87 -4.68 5.97
N THR A 76 -10.95 -5.87 6.54
CA THR A 76 -10.81 -6.16 7.98
C THR A 76 -9.75 -7.21 8.20
#